data_AF-A0A4Q3BPQ8-F1
#
_entry.id   AF-A0A4Q3BPQ8-F1
#
_cell.length_a   1.000
_cell.length_b   1.000
_cell.length_c   1.000
_cell.angle_alpha   90.00
_cell.angle_beta   90.00
_cell.angle_gamma   90.00
#
_symmetry.space_group_name_H-M   'P 1'
#
loop_
_entity.id
_entity.type
_entity.pdbx_description
1 polymer ?
#
loop_
_entity_poly.entity_id
_entity_poly.type
_entity_poly.pdbx_seq_one_letter_code
_entity_poly.pdbx_strand_id
1 'polypeptide(L)' 'MPSTYTDEKLLLYIYNELSPKENQVVQYMLQHDAEMNQRFQELQSTLIQLDSVSFEPSQTSIDIILEHSNHMEHTH' A
#
# COMPACT_ATOMS: atom_id res chain seq x y z
N MET A 1 -23.96 11.34 -3.84
CA MET A 1 -23.65 9.95 -3.44
C MET A 1 -22.73 10.01 -2.23
N PRO A 2 -22.83 9.11 -1.24
CA PRO A 2 -21.95 9.15 -0.08
C PRO A 2 -20.51 8.86 -0.54
N SER A 3 -19.61 9.82 -0.37
CA SER A 3 -18.22 9.80 -0.84
C SER A 3 -17.42 8.59 -0.32
N THR A 4 -17.78 8.06 0.84
CA THR A 4 -17.14 6.91 1.49
C THR A 4 -17.16 5.64 0.66
N TYR A 5 -18.26 5.36 -0.06
CA TYR A 5 -18.32 4.16 -0.92
C TYR A 5 -17.34 4.26 -2.10
N THR A 6 -17.01 5.47 -2.53
CA THR A 6 -16.16 5.68 -3.69
C THR A 6 -14.68 5.64 -3.31
N ASP A 7 -14.31 6.22 -2.16
CA ASP A 7 -12.92 6.20 -1.68
C ASP A 7 -12.48 4.77 -1.30
N GLU A 8 -13.35 3.97 -0.67
CA GLU A 8 -13.09 2.55 -0.38
C GLU A 8 -12.82 1.77 -1.67
N LYS A 9 -13.62 1.99 -2.71
CA LYS A 9 -13.41 1.33 -4.01
C LYS A 9 -12.12 1.74 -4.69
N LEU A 10 -11.71 3.00 -4.57
CA LEU A 10 -10.42 3.45 -5.09
C LEU A 10 -9.25 2.79 -4.34
N LEU A 11 -9.35 2.61 -3.02
CA LEU A 11 -8.34 1.89 -2.24
C LEU A 11 -8.25 0.41 -2.65
N LEU A 12 -9.38 -0.29 -2.71
CA LEU A 12 -9.42 -1.70 -3.17
C LEU A 12 -8.88 -1.83 -4.60
N TYR A 13 -9.15 -0.84 -5.47
CA TYR A 13 -8.59 -0.78 -6.81
C TYR A 13 -7.06 -0.65 -6.79
N ILE A 14 -6.52 0.26 -5.98
CA ILE A 14 -5.06 0.46 -5.83
C ILE A 14 -4.37 -0.83 -5.35
N TYR A 15 -4.95 -1.53 -4.38
CA TYR A 15 -4.41 -2.79 -3.86
C TYR A 15 -4.72 -4.01 -4.74
N ASN A 16 -5.37 -3.84 -5.90
CA ASN A 16 -5.80 -4.91 -6.80
C ASN A 16 -6.72 -5.96 -6.15
N GLU A 17 -7.54 -5.55 -5.18
CA GLU A 17 -8.45 -6.42 -4.43
C GLU A 17 -9.86 -6.49 -5.03
N LEU A 18 -10.12 -5.77 -6.12
CA LEU A 18 -11.40 -5.79 -6.83
C LEU A 18 -11.51 -6.94 -7.82
N SER A 19 -12.74 -7.40 -8.05
CA SER A 19 -13.01 -8.35 -9.12
C SER A 19 -12.73 -7.73 -10.51
N PRO A 20 -12.48 -8.53 -11.56
CA PRO A 20 -12.21 -8.00 -12.91
C PRO A 20 -13.32 -7.07 -13.44
N LYS A 21 -14.57 -7.38 -13.12
CA LYS A 21 -15.73 -6.57 -13.50
C LYS A 21 -15.73 -5.21 -12.80
N GLU A 22 -15.36 -5.17 -11.53
CA GLU A 22 -15.29 -3.94 -10.75
C GLU A 22 -14.10 -3.07 -11.17
N ASN A 23 -12.96 -3.69 -11.51
CA ASN A 23 -11.82 -2.99 -12.10
C ASN A 23 -12.20 -2.22 -13.37
N GLN A 24 -12.99 -2.83 -14.25
CA GLN A 24 -13.47 -2.15 -15.46
C GLN A 24 -14.37 -0.95 -15.14
N VAL A 25 -15.24 -1.07 -14.15
CA VAL A 25 -16.12 0.03 -13.73
C VAL A 25 -15.30 1.18 -13.16
N VAL A 26 -14.31 0.89 -12.30
CA VAL A 26 -13.43 1.91 -11.72
C VAL A 26 -12.59 2.56 -12.81
N GLN A 27 -12.03 1.80 -13.75
CA GLN A 27 -11.29 2.36 -14.90
C GLN A 27 -12.15 3.31 -15.74
N TYR A 28 -13.39 2.93 -16.02
CA TYR A 28 -14.33 3.79 -16.74
C TYR A 28 -14.59 5.09 -15.97
N MET A 29 -14.84 5.00 -14.66
CA MET A 29 -15.03 6.18 -13.80
C MET A 29 -13.79 7.09 -13.81
N LEU A 30 -12.59 6.53 -13.67
CA LEU A 30 -11.34 7.31 -13.70
C LEU A 30 -11.09 8.03 -15.03
N GLN A 31 -11.64 7.53 -16.14
CA GLN A 31 -11.52 8.16 -17.47
C GLN A 31 -12.56 9.26 -17.71
N HIS A 32 -13.73 9.16 -17.09
CA HIS A 32 -14.88 10.02 -17.40
C HIS A 32 -15.26 10.99 -16.26
N ASP A 33 -14.74 10.78 -15.05
CA ASP A 33 -14.98 11.62 -13.88
C ASP A 33 -13.67 12.22 -13.38
N ALA A 34 -13.52 13.53 -13.61
CA ALA A 34 -12.32 14.27 -13.23
C ALA A 34 -12.15 14.38 -11.71
N GLU A 35 -13.25 14.46 -10.94
CA GLU A 35 -13.17 14.51 -9.47
C GLU A 35 -12.64 13.17 -8.94
N MET A 36 -13.12 12.06 -9.50
CA MET A 36 -12.64 10.73 -9.13
C MET A 36 -11.18 10.51 -9.51
N ASN A 37 -10.78 10.98 -10.68
CA ASN A 37 -9.37 10.91 -11.07
C ASN A 37 -8.48 11.70 -10.11
N GLN A 38 -8.89 12.91 -9.71
CA GLN A 38 -8.15 13.72 -8.75
C GLN A 38 -8.01 13.00 -7.40
N ARG A 39 -9.11 12.46 -6.85
CA ARG A 39 -9.07 11.69 -5.58
C ARG A 39 -8.13 10.48 -5.68
N PHE A 40 -8.17 9.77 -6.80
CA PHE A 40 -7.27 8.64 -7.04
C PHE A 40 -5.80 9.05 -7.07
N GLN A 41 -5.47 10.21 -7.67
CA GLN A 41 -4.12 10.76 -7.66
C GLN A 41 -3.68 11.16 -6.25
N GLU A 42 -4.56 11.78 -5.46
CA GLU A 42 -4.29 12.15 -4.06
C GLU A 42 -4.00 10.91 -3.19
N LEU A 43 -4.78 9.85 -3.36
CA LEU A 43 -4.56 8.56 -2.67
C LEU A 43 -3.21 7.94 -3.05
N GLN A 44 -2.88 7.89 -4.35
CA GLN A 44 -1.58 7.38 -4.79
C GLN A 44 -0.41 8.21 -4.25
N SER A 45 -0.52 9.55 -4.28
CA SER A 45 0.52 10.42 -3.71
C SER A 45 0.69 10.18 -2.21
N THR A 46 -0.39 9.96 -1.48
CA THR A 46 -0.35 9.65 -0.04
C THR A 46 0.36 8.33 0.22
N LEU A 47 0.09 7.29 -0.59
CA LEU A 47 0.76 6.00 -0.49
C LEU A 47 2.26 6.11 -0.74
N ILE A 48 2.67 6.82 -1.78
CA ILE A 48 4.09 7.06 -2.08
C ILE A 48 4.79 7.77 -0.91
N GLN A 49 4.11 8.74 -0.27
CA GLN A 49 4.65 9.43 0.90
C GLN A 49 4.77 8.49 2.11
N LEU A 50 3.81 7.59 2.32
CA LEU A 50 3.89 6.59 3.39
C LEU A 50 5.03 5.59 3.16
N ASP A 51 5.22 5.12 1.92
CA ASP A 51 6.34 4.24 1.57
C ASP A 51 7.71 4.93 1.73
N SER A 52 7.75 6.26 1.61
CA SER A 52 8.97 7.03 1.84
C SER A 52 9.35 7.18 3.32
N VAL A 53 8.48 6.77 4.25
CA VAL A 53 8.80 6.71 5.67
C VAL A 53 9.81 5.59 5.87
N SER A 54 11.08 5.97 6.01
CA SER A 54 12.17 5.07 6.36
C SER A 54 11.91 4.46 7.75
N PHE A 55 11.59 3.17 7.77
CA PHE A 55 11.57 2.37 8.99
C PHE A 55 12.99 1.83 9.22
N GLU A 56 13.78 2.56 10.01
CA GLU A 56 15.02 2.00 10.55
C GLU A 56 14.66 0.95 11.62
N PRO A 57 15.15 -0.31 11.49
CA PRO A 57 14.94 -1.31 12.52
C PRO A 57 15.59 -0.84 13.83
N SER A 58 15.00 -1.23 14.97
CA SER A 58 15.64 -0.93 16.26
C SER A 58 16.98 -1.66 16.36
N GLN A 59 18.00 -1.02 16.92
CA GLN A 59 19.32 -1.64 17.13
C GLN A 59 19.20 -2.97 17.87
N THR A 60 18.31 -3.06 18.88
CA THR A 60 18.04 -4.29 19.62
C THR A 60 17.54 -5.43 18.72
N SER A 61 16.67 -5.15 17.75
CA SER A 61 16.20 -6.16 16.80
C SER A 61 17.34 -6.66 15.90
N ILE A 62 18.24 -5.76 15.49
CA ILE A 62 19.43 -6.11 14.71
C ILE A 62 20.33 -7.02 15.55
N ASP A 63 20.61 -6.65 16.80
CA ASP A 63 21.50 -7.38 17.70
C ASP A 63 20.99 -8.80 17.97
N ILE A 64 19.68 -8.98 18.21
CA ILE A 64 19.07 -10.31 18.42
C ILE A 64 19.25 -11.22 17.20
N ILE A 65 19.06 -10.69 15.99
CA ILE A 65 19.23 -11.47 14.75
C ILE A 65 20.70 -11.85 14.55
N LEU A 66 21.62 -10.92 14.79
CA LEU A 66 23.06 -11.16 14.66
C LEU A 66 23.57 -12.19 15.69
N GLU A 67 23.11 -12.11 16.94
CA GLU A 67 23.44 -13.08 17.98
C GLU A 67 22.94 -14.48 17.62
N HIS A 68 21.72 -14.60 17.09
CA HIS A 68 21.17 -15.87 16.64
C HIS A 68 21.98 -16.47 15.48
N SER A 69 22.35 -15.65 14.49
CA SER A 69 23.15 -16.09 13.33
C SER A 69 24.54 -16.59 13.75
N ASN A 70 25.22 -15.86 14.64
CA ASN A 70 26.54 -16.25 15.14
C ASN A 70 26.48 -17.53 15.99
N HIS A 71 25.41 -17.74 16.75
CA HIS A 71 25.24 -18.97 17.53
C HIS A 71 25.00 -20.20 16.65
N MET A 72 24.30 -20.05 15.52
CA MET A 72 24.05 -21.16 14.59
C MET A 72 25.31 -21.62 13.86
N GLU A 73 26.24 -20.73 13.52
CA GLU A 73 27.53 -21.07 12.90
C GLU A 73 28.46 -21.90 13.81
N HIS A 74 28.35 -21.74 15.13
CA HIS A 74 29.18 -22.46 16.10
C HIS A 74 28.63 -23.84 16.51
N THR A 75 27.41 -24.19 16.07
CA THR A 75 26.75 -25.47 16.38
C THR A 75 26.76 -26.48 15.22
N HIS A 76 27.63 -26.30 14.23
CA HIS A 76 27.84 -27.26 13.12
C HIS A 76 29.29 -27.75 13.06
#